data_AF-A0A087W022-F1
#
_entry.id   AF-A0A087W022-F1
#
_cell.length_a   1.000
_cell.length_b   1.000
_cell.length_c   1.000
_cell.angle_alpha   90.00
_cell.angle_beta   90.00
_cell.angle_gamma   90.00
#
_symmetry.space_group_name_H-M   'P 1'
#
loop_
_entity.id
_entity.type
_entity.pdbx_description
1 polymer ?
#
loop_
_entity_poly.entity_id
_entity_poly.type
_entity_poly.pdbx_seq_one_letter_code
_entity_poly.pdbx_strand_id
1 'polypeptide(L)'
;MAENSPQRKITDLLPELALRICEFLDAPDLVSLCMSIPSWRWILSTWPFSNHICQHINKYTWLDKRLCQLLFPQPSPTSFRNAPEAIRYQKEQVDTYQRFASTPAQGKAPRTAHFRILPDFDVNIMSEDEFTLRMEALRDPFTNYITIVKYRQRMRIVGMHGCIFTSCSTKEGERGGHNCCDCIIYLVDPLRFLRDDLTATLESLAPHKVLIIAVIINTRRDMSTEMDCLAEFLQSFGDFNSSPLASVPANWRLWCIKRHQGSFINWSNLLEWGFYDVICKKIQSEWDGNAISAIR
;
A
#
# COMPACT_ATOMS: atom_id res chain seq x y z
N MET A 1 19.57 51.42 29.22
CA MET A 1 19.40 49.99 29.56
C MET A 1 18.23 49.49 28.76
N ALA A 2 18.47 48.73 27.70
CA ALA A 2 17.39 48.11 26.94
C ALA A 2 16.93 46.90 27.75
N GLU A 3 15.70 46.96 28.28
CA GLU A 3 15.07 45.80 28.89
C GLU A 3 14.94 44.70 27.82
N ASN A 4 15.63 43.59 28.03
CA ASN A 4 15.40 42.36 27.28
C ASN A 4 13.97 41.91 27.55
N SER A 5 13.06 42.24 26.64
CA SER A 5 11.71 41.69 26.64
C SER A 5 11.81 40.16 26.67
N PRO A 6 11.10 39.47 27.58
CA PRO A 6 11.21 38.03 27.71
C PRO A 6 10.78 37.38 26.39
N GLN A 7 11.66 36.55 25.85
CA GLN A 7 11.46 35.85 24.58
C GLN A 7 10.25 34.93 24.73
N ARG A 8 9.10 35.34 24.16
CA ARG A 8 7.86 34.56 24.23
C ARG A 8 8.03 33.26 23.46
N LYS A 9 7.69 32.12 24.08
CA LYS A 9 7.71 30.82 23.43
C LYS A 9 6.36 30.55 22.79
N ILE A 10 6.35 29.71 21.75
CA ILE A 10 5.12 29.25 21.11
C ILE A 10 4.18 28.51 22.09
N THR A 11 4.75 27.89 23.12
CA THR A 11 4.00 27.23 24.21
C THR A 11 3.24 28.19 25.11
N ASP A 12 3.58 29.48 25.08
CA ASP A 12 2.99 30.51 25.93
C ASP A 12 1.82 31.22 25.21
N LEU A 13 1.48 30.78 23.98
CA LEU A 13 0.34 31.30 23.24
C LEU A 13 -0.98 30.93 23.93
N LEU A 14 -1.93 31.86 23.87
CA LEU A 14 -3.30 31.60 24.30
C LEU A 14 -3.91 30.46 23.47
N PRO A 15 -4.73 29.58 24.09
CA PRO A 15 -5.38 28.46 23.40
C PRO A 15 -6.09 28.87 22.10
N GLU A 16 -6.74 30.04 22.09
CA GLU A 16 -7.46 30.57 20.93
C GLU A 16 -6.52 30.88 19.75
N LEU A 17 -5.30 31.35 20.03
CA LEU A 17 -4.29 31.59 19.00
C LEU A 17 -3.72 30.27 18.47
N ALA A 18 -3.51 29.29 19.34
CA ALA A 18 -3.07 27.96 18.93
C ALA A 18 -4.11 27.28 18.01
N LEU A 19 -5.39 27.35 18.36
CA LEU A 19 -6.48 26.86 17.53
C LEU A 19 -6.51 27.57 16.16
N ARG A 20 -6.43 28.91 16.13
CA ARG A 20 -6.38 29.67 14.87
C ARG A 20 -5.19 29.30 13.99
N ILE A 21 -4.01 29.06 14.55
CA ILE A 21 -2.85 28.60 13.78
C ILE A 21 -3.15 27.24 13.15
N CYS A 22 -3.75 26.33 13.92
CA CYS A 22 -4.07 24.98 13.47
C CYS A 22 -5.12 24.96 12.34
N GLU A 23 -6.00 25.95 12.24
CA GLU A 23 -7.00 26.07 11.16
C GLU A 23 -6.37 26.19 9.75
N PHE A 24 -5.11 26.62 9.66
CA PHE A 24 -4.41 26.79 8.38
C PHE A 24 -3.55 25.59 7.98
N LEU A 25 -3.52 24.53 8.79
CA LEU A 25 -2.69 23.35 8.57
C LEU A 25 -3.50 22.23 7.92
N ASP A 26 -2.86 21.48 7.04
CA ASP A 26 -3.40 20.19 6.61
C ASP A 26 -3.26 19.14 7.73
N ALA A 27 -3.95 18.01 7.60
CA ALA A 27 -3.94 16.99 8.66
C ALA A 27 -2.53 16.46 9.00
N PRO A 28 -1.64 16.15 8.04
CA PRO A 28 -0.26 15.76 8.34
C PRO A 28 0.55 16.82 9.11
N ASP A 29 0.44 18.09 8.73
CA ASP A 29 1.20 19.17 9.36
C ASP A 29 0.61 19.54 10.72
N LEU A 30 -0.72 19.50 10.85
CA LEU A 30 -1.44 19.61 12.12
C LEU A 30 -0.97 18.54 13.12
N VAL A 31 -0.98 17.27 12.70
CA VAL A 31 -0.52 16.16 13.53
C VAL A 31 0.95 16.34 13.90
N SER A 32 1.80 16.69 12.92
CA SER A 32 3.24 16.89 13.16
C SER A 32 3.50 18.01 14.17
N LEU A 33 2.78 19.13 14.06
CA LEU A 33 2.88 20.26 14.97
C LEU A 33 2.43 19.91 16.38
N CYS A 34 1.23 19.34 16.53
CA CYS A 34 0.68 18.95 17.83
C CYS A 34 1.48 17.83 18.51
N MET A 35 2.14 16.97 17.74
CA MET A 35 3.04 15.95 18.30
C MET A 35 4.39 16.53 18.71
N SER A 36 4.86 17.58 18.04
CA SER A 36 6.10 18.31 18.36
C SER A 36 5.94 19.27 19.54
N ILE A 37 4.72 19.75 19.80
CA ILE A 37 4.37 20.61 20.94
C ILE A 37 3.40 19.84 21.85
N PRO A 38 3.90 19.11 22.87
CA PRO A 38 3.05 18.21 23.67
C PRO A 38 1.85 18.89 24.34
N SER A 39 1.98 20.16 24.73
CA SER A 39 0.89 20.95 25.30
C SER A 39 -0.25 21.25 24.33
N TRP A 40 -0.07 21.01 23.02
CA TRP A 40 -1.06 21.22 21.97
C TRP A 40 -1.74 19.93 21.53
N ARG A 41 -1.40 18.76 22.10
CA ARG A 41 -2.01 17.46 21.70
C ARG A 41 -3.52 17.41 21.85
N TRP A 42 -4.08 18.14 22.83
CA TRP A 42 -5.52 18.20 23.06
C TRP A 42 -6.29 18.76 21.86
N ILE A 43 -5.64 19.59 21.02
CA ILE A 43 -6.26 20.19 19.81
C ILE A 43 -6.75 19.09 18.86
N LEU A 44 -5.98 18.01 18.70
CA LEU A 44 -6.32 16.88 17.83
C LEU A 44 -7.63 16.16 18.24
N SER A 45 -8.05 16.30 19.49
CA SER A 45 -9.29 15.71 20.02
C SER A 45 -10.50 16.64 19.92
N THR A 46 -10.30 17.90 19.51
CA THR A 46 -11.41 18.84 19.36
C THR A 46 -12.09 18.68 18.00
N TRP A 47 -13.41 18.91 17.98
CA TRP A 47 -14.28 18.49 16.90
C TRP A 47 -13.87 18.91 15.47
N PRO A 48 -13.50 20.18 15.16
CA PRO A 48 -13.15 20.51 13.77
C PRO A 48 -11.89 19.77 13.31
N PHE A 49 -10.92 19.58 14.21
CA PHE A 49 -9.64 18.94 13.90
C PHE A 49 -9.73 17.42 13.87
N SER A 50 -10.49 16.81 14.79
CA SER A 50 -10.75 15.37 14.75
C SER A 50 -11.50 14.98 13.47
N ASN A 51 -12.48 15.80 13.06
CA ASN A 51 -13.16 15.59 11.78
C ASN A 51 -12.22 15.77 10.59
N HIS A 52 -11.35 16.79 10.61
CA HIS A 52 -10.33 16.99 9.56
C HIS A 52 -9.37 15.80 9.42
N ILE A 53 -8.94 15.22 10.55
CA ILE A 53 -8.12 14.00 10.61
C ILE A 53 -8.85 12.80 10.00
N CYS A 54 -10.11 12.57 10.37
CA CYS A 54 -10.91 11.48 9.80
C CYS A 54 -11.11 11.65 8.29
N GLN A 55 -11.42 12.87 7.83
CA GLN A 55 -11.54 13.18 6.40
C GLN A 55 -10.24 12.95 5.64
N HIS A 56 -9.09 13.16 6.28
CA HIS A 56 -7.79 12.86 5.68
C HIS A 56 -7.56 11.35 5.55
N ILE A 57 -7.85 10.56 6.60
CA ILE A 57 -7.73 9.10 6.56
C ILE A 57 -8.67 8.49 5.51
N ASN A 58 -9.87 9.06 5.34
CA ASN A 58 -10.82 8.59 4.32
C ASN A 58 -10.31 8.73 2.87
N LYS A 59 -9.22 9.49 2.65
CA LYS A 59 -8.57 9.62 1.34
C LYS A 59 -7.47 8.57 1.12
N TYR A 60 -7.24 7.67 2.05
CA TYR A 60 -6.20 6.64 1.92
C TYR A 60 -6.60 5.67 0.81
N THR A 61 -5.68 5.47 -0.14
CA THR A 61 -5.86 4.54 -1.25
C THR A 61 -5.24 3.17 -0.99
N TRP A 62 -4.49 3.03 0.08
CA TRP A 62 -3.85 1.78 0.48
C TRP A 62 -3.71 1.67 1.99
N LEU A 63 -3.63 0.44 2.47
CA LEU A 63 -3.36 0.09 3.86
C LEU A 63 -2.33 -1.02 3.91
N ASP A 64 -1.42 -0.96 4.87
CA ASP A 64 -0.53 -2.08 5.18
C ASP A 64 -0.79 -2.60 6.59
N LYS A 65 -0.03 -3.62 6.98
CA LYS A 65 -0.10 -4.24 8.30
C LYS A 65 -0.02 -3.21 9.44
N ARG A 66 0.85 -2.20 9.32
CA ARG A 66 1.06 -1.20 10.39
C ARG A 66 -0.09 -0.20 10.46
N LEU A 67 -0.57 0.28 9.33
CA LEU A 67 -1.76 1.14 9.27
C LEU A 67 -2.98 0.43 9.84
N CYS A 68 -3.19 -0.84 9.48
CA CYS A 68 -4.29 -1.62 10.04
C CYS A 68 -4.20 -1.77 11.56
N GLN A 69 -3.01 -2.01 12.12
CA GLN A 69 -2.80 -2.06 13.57
C GLN A 69 -3.12 -0.73 14.27
N LEU A 70 -2.79 0.39 13.63
CA LEU A 70 -3.01 1.73 14.20
C LEU A 70 -4.48 2.15 14.13
N LEU A 71 -5.15 1.85 13.01
CA LEU A 71 -6.52 2.29 12.72
C LEU A 71 -7.58 1.32 13.25
N PHE A 72 -7.30 0.01 13.29
CA PHE A 72 -8.24 -1.04 13.68
C PHE A 72 -7.76 -1.91 14.86
N PRO A 73 -7.32 -1.33 15.98
CA PRO A 73 -6.83 -2.12 17.11
C PRO A 73 -7.94 -2.92 17.81
N GLN A 74 -9.22 -2.57 17.61
CA GLN A 74 -10.40 -3.23 18.19
C GLN A 74 -11.57 -3.21 17.18
N PRO A 75 -12.58 -4.09 17.34
CA PRO A 75 -13.70 -4.22 16.41
C PRO A 75 -14.69 -3.02 16.40
N SER A 76 -14.38 -1.90 17.04
CA SER A 76 -15.27 -0.72 17.06
C SER A 76 -15.09 0.12 15.78
N PRO A 77 -16.15 0.30 14.97
CA PRO A 77 -16.04 0.91 13.63
C PRO A 77 -15.98 2.45 13.60
N THR A 78 -15.98 3.14 14.75
CA THR A 78 -16.30 4.59 14.78
C THR A 78 -15.18 5.52 15.25
N SER A 79 -13.99 5.00 15.59
CA SER A 79 -12.91 5.84 16.12
C SER A 79 -11.53 5.29 15.72
N PHE A 80 -10.82 6.06 14.89
CA PHE A 80 -9.40 5.85 14.61
C PHE A 80 -8.58 6.23 15.86
N ARG A 81 -8.47 5.32 16.82
CA ARG A 81 -7.86 5.58 18.13
C ARG A 81 -6.44 6.15 18.04
N ASN A 82 -5.65 5.68 17.07
CA ASN A 82 -4.28 6.16 16.81
C ASN A 82 -4.18 6.87 15.45
N ALA A 83 -5.20 7.65 15.09
CA ALA A 83 -5.21 8.44 13.86
C ALA A 83 -3.95 9.31 13.68
N PRO A 84 -3.45 10.03 14.70
CA PRO A 84 -2.25 10.85 14.56
C PRO A 84 -1.02 10.00 14.20
N GLU A 85 -0.82 8.86 14.88
CA GLU A 85 0.27 7.95 14.60
C GLU A 85 0.15 7.33 13.20
N ALA A 86 -1.06 6.99 12.75
CA ALA A 86 -1.31 6.48 11.40
C ALA A 86 -0.96 7.52 10.33
N ILE A 87 -1.36 8.78 10.51
CA ILE A 87 -1.01 9.89 9.62
C ILE A 87 0.50 10.10 9.55
N ARG A 88 1.18 10.10 10.71
CA ARG A 88 2.64 10.25 10.73
C ARG A 88 3.34 9.12 10.01
N TYR A 89 2.91 7.88 10.24
CA TYR A 89 3.45 6.71 9.55
C TYR A 89 3.21 6.78 8.03
N GLN A 90 2.00 7.13 7.60
CA GLN A 90 1.66 7.26 6.18
C GLN A 90 2.51 8.34 5.50
N LYS A 91 2.66 9.51 6.13
CA LYS A 91 3.54 10.59 5.65
C LYS A 91 4.99 10.09 5.50
N GLU A 92 5.52 9.41 6.50
CA GLU A 92 6.88 8.85 6.46
C GLU A 92 7.07 7.83 5.33
N GLN A 93 6.10 6.95 5.09
CA GLN A 93 6.13 6.01 3.97
C GLN A 93 6.13 6.75 2.62
N VAL A 94 5.27 7.75 2.46
CA VAL A 94 5.20 8.57 1.24
C VAL A 94 6.50 9.34 1.01
N ASP A 95 7.05 9.98 2.04
CA ASP A 95 8.31 10.74 1.95
C ASP A 95 9.49 9.82 1.61
N THR A 96 9.50 8.59 2.14
CA THR A 96 10.54 7.59 1.83
C THR A 96 10.42 7.10 0.40
N TYR A 97 9.20 6.82 -0.07
CA TYR A 97 8.91 6.49 -1.45
C TYR A 97 9.34 7.60 -2.41
N GLN A 98 8.99 8.86 -2.11
CA GLN A 98 9.36 10.01 -2.95
C GLN A 98 10.88 10.19 -3.02
N ARG A 99 11.60 10.03 -1.90
CA ARG A 99 13.07 10.04 -1.89
C ARG A 99 13.65 8.92 -2.75
N PHE A 100 13.08 7.72 -2.68
CA PHE A 100 13.47 6.61 -3.53
C PHE A 100 13.25 6.92 -5.02
N ALA A 101 12.05 7.39 -5.39
CA ALA A 101 11.69 7.73 -6.76
C ALA A 101 12.54 8.88 -7.33
N SER A 102 12.95 9.83 -6.48
CA SER A 102 13.80 10.96 -6.89
C SER A 102 15.29 10.62 -6.98
N THR A 103 15.72 9.46 -6.48
CA THR A 103 17.14 9.10 -6.47
C THR A 103 17.56 8.65 -7.88
N PRO A 104 18.46 9.36 -8.56
CA PRO A 104 18.92 8.96 -9.88
C PRO A 104 19.63 7.61 -9.81
N ALA A 105 19.47 6.79 -10.85
CA ALA A 105 20.17 5.51 -10.98
C ALA A 105 21.68 5.75 -11.17
N GLN A 106 22.40 5.98 -10.07
CA GLN A 106 23.84 6.24 -10.07
C GLN A 106 24.61 4.95 -10.39
N GLY A 107 24.76 4.63 -11.68
CA GLY A 107 25.72 3.63 -12.19
C GLY A 107 25.58 2.19 -11.69
N LYS A 108 24.56 1.88 -10.88
CA LYS A 108 24.26 0.53 -10.41
C LYS A 108 23.47 -0.21 -11.48
N ALA A 109 23.70 -1.51 -11.59
CA ALA A 109 22.91 -2.38 -12.46
C ALA A 109 21.41 -2.17 -12.20
N PRO A 110 20.57 -2.18 -13.24
CA PRO A 110 19.13 -1.99 -13.09
C PRO A 110 18.59 -3.03 -12.10
N ARG A 111 17.90 -2.56 -11.06
CA ARG A 111 17.23 -3.45 -10.12
C ARG A 111 16.00 -4.02 -10.78
N THR A 112 15.85 -5.34 -10.73
CA THR A 112 14.70 -6.05 -11.30
C THR A 112 13.78 -6.53 -10.19
N ALA A 113 12.48 -6.52 -10.47
CA ALA A 113 11.47 -7.14 -9.64
C ALA A 113 10.55 -8.00 -10.50
N HIS A 114 10.26 -9.21 -10.03
CA HIS A 114 9.40 -10.16 -10.70
C HIS A 114 8.01 -10.14 -10.07
N PHE A 115 7.01 -9.84 -10.89
CA PHE A 115 5.62 -9.76 -10.44
C PHE A 115 4.81 -10.92 -11.00
N ARG A 116 3.92 -11.47 -10.16
CA ARG A 116 2.88 -12.43 -10.55
C ARG A 116 1.52 -11.83 -10.25
N ILE A 117 0.61 -11.85 -11.21
CA ILE A 117 -0.77 -11.41 -11.01
C ILE A 117 -1.64 -12.64 -10.79
N LEU A 118 -2.39 -12.63 -9.68
CA LEU A 118 -3.37 -13.62 -9.26
C LEU A 118 -4.75 -12.96 -9.18
N PRO A 119 -5.85 -13.74 -9.13
CA PRO A 119 -5.88 -15.20 -9.25
C PRO A 119 -5.63 -15.70 -10.69
N ASP A 120 -5.17 -16.94 -10.81
CA ASP A 120 -4.93 -17.63 -12.09
C ASP A 120 -6.18 -18.38 -12.61
N PHE A 121 -7.37 -17.97 -12.18
CA PHE A 121 -8.62 -18.64 -12.57
C PHE A 121 -8.84 -18.68 -14.08
N ASP A 122 -9.67 -19.64 -14.50
CA ASP A 122 -10.24 -19.66 -15.85
C ASP A 122 -10.82 -18.27 -16.15
N VAL A 123 -10.40 -17.70 -17.28
CA VAL A 123 -10.91 -16.40 -17.78
C VAL A 123 -12.42 -16.38 -17.88
N ASN A 124 -13.06 -17.54 -17.97
CA ASN A 124 -14.52 -17.69 -18.01
C ASN A 124 -15.20 -17.49 -16.63
N ILE A 125 -14.46 -17.56 -15.52
CA ILE A 125 -14.99 -17.44 -14.15
C ILE A 125 -14.70 -16.04 -13.57
N MET A 126 -13.64 -15.37 -14.05
CA MET A 126 -13.30 -14.01 -13.62
C MET A 126 -14.42 -13.01 -13.90
N SER A 127 -14.51 -11.97 -13.07
CA SER A 127 -15.32 -10.80 -13.40
C SER A 127 -14.77 -10.07 -14.62
N GLU A 128 -15.64 -9.32 -15.30
CA GLU A 128 -15.24 -8.44 -16.40
C GLU A 128 -14.21 -7.40 -15.93
N ASP A 129 -14.37 -6.93 -14.69
CA ASP A 129 -13.44 -6.02 -14.02
C ASP A 129 -12.04 -6.63 -13.87
N GLU A 130 -11.93 -7.82 -13.28
CA GLU A 130 -10.66 -8.54 -13.12
C GLU A 130 -10.00 -8.85 -14.47
N PHE A 131 -10.80 -9.27 -15.46
CA PHE A 131 -10.30 -9.54 -16.81
C PHE A 131 -9.74 -8.28 -17.48
N THR A 132 -10.47 -7.17 -17.41
CA THR A 132 -10.06 -5.90 -18.01
C THR A 132 -8.78 -5.40 -17.34
N LEU A 133 -8.71 -5.44 -16.01
CA LEU A 133 -7.54 -4.99 -15.25
C LEU A 133 -6.32 -5.85 -15.58
N ARG A 134 -6.49 -7.17 -15.65
CA ARG A 134 -5.42 -8.09 -16.04
C ARG A 134 -4.92 -7.79 -17.44
N MET A 135 -5.81 -7.44 -18.37
CA MET A 135 -5.41 -7.07 -19.73
C MET A 135 -4.73 -5.71 -19.82
N GLU A 136 -5.14 -4.74 -18.99
CA GLU A 136 -4.51 -3.42 -18.88
C GLU A 136 -3.11 -3.52 -18.25
N ALA A 137 -2.96 -4.31 -17.19
CA ALA A 137 -1.68 -4.65 -16.58
C ALA A 137 -0.66 -5.21 -17.57
N LEU A 138 -1.13 -5.96 -18.57
CA LEU A 138 -0.29 -6.54 -19.63
C LEU A 138 0.09 -5.53 -20.73
N ARG A 139 -0.56 -4.36 -20.77
CA ARG A 139 -0.35 -3.29 -21.76
C ARG A 139 0.40 -2.07 -21.20
N ASP A 140 0.57 -1.97 -19.89
CA ASP A 140 1.17 -0.80 -19.25
C ASP A 140 2.66 -0.63 -19.64
N PRO A 141 3.09 0.56 -20.13
CA PRO A 141 4.48 0.85 -20.49
C PRO A 141 5.47 0.82 -19.32
N PHE A 142 5.03 0.82 -18.05
CA PHE A 142 5.89 0.63 -16.88
C PHE A 142 6.54 -0.77 -16.81
N THR A 143 6.12 -1.68 -17.69
CA THR A 143 6.68 -3.04 -17.82
C THR A 143 8.16 -3.10 -18.24
N ASN A 144 8.81 -1.99 -18.59
CA ASN A 144 10.23 -1.99 -18.94
C ASN A 144 11.17 -2.30 -17.75
N TYR A 145 10.73 -2.07 -16.51
CA TYR A 145 11.50 -2.35 -15.28
C TYR A 145 10.97 -3.57 -14.50
N ILE A 146 9.84 -4.14 -14.93
CA ILE A 146 9.08 -5.17 -14.22
C ILE A 146 8.94 -6.39 -15.12
N THR A 147 9.50 -7.51 -14.70
CA THR A 147 9.25 -8.78 -15.40
C THR A 147 7.95 -9.38 -14.88
N ILE A 148 6.87 -9.27 -15.66
CA ILE A 148 5.61 -9.94 -15.37
C ILE A 148 5.71 -11.40 -15.86
N VAL A 149 5.71 -12.36 -14.93
CA VAL A 149 5.71 -13.78 -15.27
C VAL A 149 4.32 -14.17 -15.76
N LYS A 150 4.18 -14.34 -17.08
CA LYS A 150 2.93 -14.76 -17.72
C LYS A 150 2.80 -16.28 -17.64
N TYR A 151 1.89 -16.78 -16.81
CA TYR A 151 1.32 -18.11 -17.01
C TYR A 151 0.17 -17.96 -18.00
N ARG A 152 0.32 -18.53 -19.21
CA ARG A 152 -0.74 -18.54 -20.22
C ARG A 152 -0.77 -19.89 -20.92
N GLN A 153 -1.86 -20.65 -20.74
CA GLN A 153 -2.34 -21.50 -21.82
C GLN A 153 -2.70 -20.56 -22.99
N ARG A 154 -1.78 -20.51 -23.96
CA ARG A 154 -1.83 -19.88 -25.30
C ARG A 154 -2.71 -18.63 -25.47
N MET A 155 -2.05 -17.48 -25.51
CA MET A 155 -2.37 -16.45 -26.51
C MET A 155 -1.10 -15.62 -26.76
N ARG A 156 -0.74 -15.48 -28.03
CA ARG A 156 0.36 -14.63 -28.51
C ARG A 156 -0.07 -13.16 -28.46
N ILE A 157 0.81 -12.30 -27.93
CA ILE A 157 0.80 -10.87 -28.23
C ILE A 157 2.22 -10.53 -28.68
N VAL A 158 2.32 -10.00 -29.89
CA VAL A 158 3.52 -9.42 -30.48
C VAL A 158 3.55 -7.95 -30.08
N GLY A 159 4.68 -7.46 -29.58
CA GLY A 159 4.89 -6.05 -29.22
C GLY A 159 6.26 -5.59 -29.71
N MET A 160 6.24 -4.54 -30.53
CA MET A 160 7.40 -3.81 -31.05
C MET A 160 8.06 -2.94 -29.97
N HIS A 161 9.37 -2.75 -30.15
CA HIS A 161 10.29 -1.84 -29.44
C HIS A 161 10.80 -2.29 -28.07
N GLY A 162 11.88 -3.11 -28.13
CA GLY A 162 13.07 -2.85 -27.31
C GLY A 162 13.10 -3.35 -25.87
N CYS A 163 12.17 -4.18 -25.41
CA CYS A 163 12.21 -4.75 -24.05
C CYS A 163 12.12 -6.28 -24.04
N ILE A 164 12.98 -6.91 -23.22
CA ILE A 164 13.03 -8.36 -23.05
C ILE A 164 12.06 -8.74 -21.93
N PHE A 165 10.91 -9.29 -22.33
CA PHE A 165 10.00 -9.96 -21.41
C PHE A 165 10.47 -11.40 -21.23
N THR A 166 10.99 -11.77 -20.07
CA THR A 166 11.14 -13.18 -19.71
C THR A 166 9.86 -13.67 -19.05
N SER A 167 8.90 -14.13 -19.87
CA SER A 167 7.89 -15.04 -19.32
C SER A 167 8.60 -16.34 -18.98
N CYS A 168 8.77 -16.66 -17.70
CA CYS A 168 9.06 -18.03 -17.29
C CYS A 168 7.80 -18.86 -17.56
N SER A 169 7.66 -19.38 -18.79
CA SER A 169 6.81 -20.54 -19.00
C SER A 169 7.55 -21.72 -18.41
N THR A 170 7.39 -21.94 -17.12
CA THR A 170 7.72 -23.25 -16.56
C THR A 170 6.78 -24.22 -17.26
N LYS A 171 7.34 -25.08 -18.11
CA LYS A 171 6.60 -26.21 -18.66
C LYS A 171 5.99 -26.93 -17.46
N GLU A 172 4.70 -27.27 -17.54
CA GLU A 172 3.88 -27.91 -16.48
C GLU A 172 4.44 -29.26 -15.94
N GLY A 173 5.69 -29.62 -16.22
CA GLY A 173 6.38 -30.80 -15.68
C GLY A 173 7.38 -30.54 -14.56
N GLU A 174 7.84 -29.30 -14.33
CA GLU A 174 8.79 -29.00 -13.25
C GLU A 174 8.06 -28.48 -12.01
N ARG A 175 7.79 -29.39 -11.06
CA ARG A 175 7.19 -29.16 -9.73
C ARG A 175 7.97 -28.19 -8.81
N GLY A 176 8.88 -27.36 -9.32
CA GLY A 176 9.72 -26.42 -8.56
C GLY A 176 9.58 -24.94 -8.92
N GLY A 177 8.68 -24.57 -9.84
CA GLY A 177 8.64 -23.22 -10.44
C GLY A 177 8.03 -22.08 -9.63
N HIS A 178 7.45 -22.31 -8.44
CA HIS A 178 6.70 -21.29 -7.69
C HIS A 178 7.57 -20.22 -6.99
N ASN A 179 8.90 -20.29 -7.13
CA ASN A 179 9.83 -19.49 -6.33
C ASN A 179 10.50 -18.30 -7.04
N CYS A 180 10.13 -17.95 -8.27
CA CYS A 180 10.82 -16.88 -8.99
C CYS A 180 10.20 -15.48 -8.89
N CYS A 181 9.03 -15.31 -8.25
CA CYS A 181 8.42 -13.99 -8.09
C CYS A 181 8.80 -13.32 -6.76
N ASP A 182 9.12 -12.03 -6.85
CA ASP A 182 9.37 -11.17 -5.69
C ASP A 182 8.08 -10.57 -5.12
N CYS A 183 7.12 -10.26 -6.01
CA CYS A 183 5.84 -9.66 -5.67
C CYS A 183 4.67 -10.44 -6.29
N ILE A 184 3.60 -10.60 -5.52
CA ILE A 184 2.32 -11.14 -5.97
C ILE A 184 1.30 -10.00 -5.91
N ILE A 185 0.59 -9.74 -7.00
CA ILE A 185 -0.57 -8.84 -7.04
C ILE A 185 -1.82 -9.73 -7.12
N TYR A 186 -2.61 -9.79 -6.06
CA TYR A 186 -3.85 -10.54 -6.02
C TYR A 186 -5.02 -9.58 -6.26
N LEU A 187 -5.67 -9.71 -7.42
CA LEU A 187 -6.85 -8.93 -7.80
C LEU A 187 -8.09 -9.47 -7.07
N VAL A 188 -8.90 -8.57 -6.51
CA VAL A 188 -10.10 -8.90 -5.75
C VAL A 188 -11.25 -8.01 -6.20
N ASP A 189 -12.33 -8.61 -6.68
CA ASP A 189 -13.67 -8.00 -6.62
C ASP A 189 -14.31 -8.32 -5.25
N PRO A 190 -14.54 -7.34 -4.36
CA PRO A 190 -15.13 -7.55 -3.03
C PRO A 190 -16.44 -8.34 -3.05
N LEU A 191 -17.21 -8.27 -4.14
CA LEU A 191 -18.50 -8.93 -4.26
C LEU A 191 -18.40 -10.41 -4.64
N ARG A 192 -17.24 -10.86 -5.13
CA ARG A 192 -17.09 -12.18 -5.77
C ARG A 192 -15.88 -12.98 -5.31
N PHE A 193 -14.98 -12.40 -4.51
CA PHE A 193 -13.74 -13.07 -4.16
C PHE A 193 -13.96 -14.32 -3.31
N LEU A 194 -13.10 -15.33 -3.52
CA LEU A 194 -13.10 -16.57 -2.77
C LEU A 194 -12.13 -16.44 -1.59
N ARG A 195 -12.67 -16.35 -0.38
CA ARG A 195 -11.88 -16.23 0.86
C ARG A 195 -10.83 -17.32 1.00
N ASP A 196 -11.18 -18.55 0.64
CA ASP A 196 -10.30 -19.71 0.76
C ASP A 196 -9.08 -19.60 -0.17
N ASP A 197 -9.24 -19.03 -1.37
CA ASP A 197 -8.14 -18.88 -2.34
C ASP A 197 -7.12 -17.82 -1.90
N LEU A 198 -7.61 -16.67 -1.39
CA LEU A 198 -6.71 -15.68 -0.80
C LEU A 198 -6.03 -16.23 0.45
N THR A 199 -6.74 -16.99 1.27
CA THR A 199 -6.17 -17.63 2.48
C THR A 199 -5.05 -18.61 2.09
N ALA A 200 -5.28 -19.48 1.10
CA ALA A 200 -4.26 -20.38 0.59
C ALA A 200 -3.06 -19.62 0.01
N THR A 201 -3.30 -18.50 -0.68
CA THR A 201 -2.23 -17.63 -1.19
C THR A 201 -1.39 -17.06 -0.04
N LEU A 202 -2.04 -16.55 1.01
CA LEU A 202 -1.40 -16.01 2.21
C LEU A 202 -0.57 -17.07 2.96
N GLU A 203 -1.11 -18.28 3.12
CA GLU A 203 -0.42 -19.41 3.76
C GLU A 203 0.81 -19.89 2.97
N SER A 204 0.77 -19.77 1.64
CA SER A 204 1.90 -20.12 0.77
C SER A 204 2.98 -19.04 0.65
N LEU A 205 2.77 -17.86 1.23
CA LEU A 205 3.60 -16.69 1.01
C LEU A 205 4.90 -16.77 1.82
N ALA A 206 6.03 -16.87 1.12
CA ALA A 206 7.34 -16.86 1.77
C ALA A 206 7.66 -15.48 2.39
N PRO A 207 8.36 -15.40 3.54
CA PRO A 207 8.62 -14.12 4.24
C PRO A 207 9.37 -13.04 3.44
N HIS A 208 10.09 -13.44 2.39
CA HIS A 208 10.84 -12.52 1.51
C HIS A 208 9.98 -11.94 0.37
N LYS A 209 8.78 -12.49 0.13
CA LYS A 209 7.88 -12.01 -0.92
C LYS A 209 7.03 -10.84 -0.41
N VAL A 210 6.60 -10.02 -1.36
CA VAL A 210 5.62 -8.96 -1.14
C VAL A 210 4.28 -9.38 -1.73
N LEU A 211 3.18 -9.10 -1.04
CA LEU A 211 1.82 -9.30 -1.55
C LEU A 211 1.08 -7.96 -1.63
N ILE A 212 0.51 -7.66 -2.78
CA ILE A 212 -0.41 -6.55 -2.96
C ILE A 212 -1.78 -7.13 -3.25
N ILE A 213 -2.77 -6.80 -2.44
CA ILE A 213 -4.16 -7.18 -2.67
C ILE A 213 -4.85 -5.97 -3.28
N ALA A 214 -5.13 -6.07 -4.58
CA ALA A 214 -5.74 -5.05 -5.40
C ALA A 214 -7.27 -5.17 -5.32
N VAL A 215 -7.86 -4.38 -4.44
CA VAL A 215 -9.31 -4.29 -4.22
C VAL A 215 -9.93 -3.40 -5.31
N ILE A 216 -10.69 -4.00 -6.22
CA ILE A 216 -11.29 -3.30 -7.36
C ILE A 216 -12.63 -2.70 -6.95
N ILE A 217 -12.77 -1.38 -7.12
CA ILE A 217 -14.00 -0.65 -6.81
C ILE A 217 -14.62 -0.10 -8.09
N ASN A 218 -15.90 -0.40 -8.29
CA ASN A 218 -16.69 0.16 -9.36
C ASN A 218 -17.36 1.47 -8.93
N THR A 219 -16.75 2.60 -9.29
CA THR A 219 -17.22 3.96 -8.93
C THR A 219 -18.63 4.29 -9.40
N ARG A 220 -19.21 3.54 -10.34
CA ARG A 220 -20.60 3.73 -10.78
C ARG A 220 -21.63 3.14 -9.80
N ARG A 221 -21.22 2.13 -9.04
CA ARG A 221 -22.11 1.38 -8.14
C ARG A 221 -21.91 1.79 -6.69
N ASP A 222 -20.70 2.22 -6.35
CA ASP A 222 -20.31 2.49 -4.99
C ASP A 222 -20.06 3.98 -4.74
N MET A 223 -20.79 4.53 -3.77
CA MET A 223 -20.62 5.91 -3.28
C MET A 223 -19.68 5.99 -2.08
N SER A 224 -19.17 4.84 -1.61
CA SER A 224 -18.28 4.75 -0.46
C SER A 224 -16.90 5.30 -0.79
N THR A 225 -16.18 5.78 0.21
CA THR A 225 -14.79 6.22 0.03
C THR A 225 -13.86 5.02 -0.19
N GLU A 226 -12.66 5.25 -0.72
CA GLU A 226 -11.64 4.20 -0.82
C GLU A 226 -11.39 3.51 0.52
N MET A 227 -11.33 4.30 1.60
CA MET A 227 -11.08 3.80 2.94
C MET A 227 -12.25 2.94 3.44
N ASP A 228 -13.49 3.33 3.16
CA ASP A 228 -14.68 2.54 3.51
C ASP A 228 -14.62 1.17 2.84
N CYS A 229 -14.29 1.12 1.54
CA CYS A 229 -14.19 -0.13 0.80
C CYS A 229 -13.04 -1.02 1.31
N LEU A 230 -11.90 -0.43 1.69
CA LEU A 230 -10.80 -1.16 2.30
C LEU A 230 -11.18 -1.70 3.69
N ALA A 231 -11.92 -0.92 4.48
CA ALA A 231 -12.42 -1.32 5.78
C ALA A 231 -13.47 -2.44 5.68
N GLU A 232 -14.42 -2.34 4.76
CA GLU A 232 -15.41 -3.38 4.47
C GLU A 232 -14.74 -4.67 3.99
N PHE A 233 -13.74 -4.56 3.10
CA PHE A 233 -12.95 -5.71 2.69
C PHE A 233 -12.26 -6.37 3.88
N LEU A 234 -11.65 -5.61 4.79
CA LEU A 234 -11.05 -6.16 6.02
C LEU A 234 -12.11 -6.81 6.93
N GLN A 235 -13.29 -6.20 7.07
CA GLN A 235 -14.40 -6.74 7.87
C GLN A 235 -14.97 -8.03 7.28
N SER A 236 -14.90 -8.23 5.97
CA SER A 236 -15.25 -9.52 5.35
C SER A 236 -14.36 -10.67 5.86
N PHE A 237 -13.20 -10.35 6.44
CA PHE A 237 -12.35 -11.30 7.16
C PHE A 237 -12.67 -11.44 8.67
N GLY A 238 -13.80 -10.90 9.14
CA GLY A 238 -14.19 -10.81 10.55
C GLY A 238 -13.76 -9.47 11.12
N ASP A 239 -12.46 -9.32 11.38
CA ASP A 239 -11.80 -8.07 11.74
C ASP A 239 -10.30 -8.19 11.40
N PHE A 240 -9.52 -7.12 11.60
CA PHE A 240 -8.10 -7.18 11.31
C PHE A 240 -7.37 -8.22 12.18
N ASN A 241 -7.65 -8.28 13.48
CA ASN A 241 -6.92 -9.14 14.42
C ASN A 241 -7.21 -10.63 14.22
N SER A 242 -8.38 -10.97 13.69
CA SER A 242 -8.79 -12.34 13.35
C SER A 242 -8.53 -12.70 11.89
N SER A 243 -8.14 -11.72 11.07
CA SER A 243 -7.81 -11.94 9.67
C SER A 243 -6.47 -12.67 9.51
N PRO A 244 -6.35 -13.61 8.54
CA PRO A 244 -5.07 -14.22 8.18
C PRO A 244 -3.97 -13.18 7.86
N LEU A 245 -4.36 -11.99 7.42
CA LEU A 245 -3.46 -10.86 7.13
C LEU A 245 -2.65 -10.41 8.37
N ALA A 246 -3.23 -10.48 9.57
CA ALA A 246 -2.52 -10.09 10.78
C ALA A 246 -1.37 -11.07 11.11
N SER A 247 -1.56 -12.36 10.86
CA SER A 247 -0.57 -13.41 11.14
C SER A 247 0.51 -13.58 10.08
N VAL A 248 0.28 -13.11 8.85
CA VAL A 248 1.22 -13.32 7.74
C VAL A 248 2.57 -12.64 8.03
N PRO A 249 3.70 -13.38 7.93
CA PRO A 249 5.03 -12.84 8.21
C PRO A 249 5.59 -12.00 7.05
N ALA A 250 5.08 -12.21 5.83
CA ALA A 250 5.44 -11.45 4.66
C ALA A 250 4.85 -10.04 4.67
N ASN A 251 5.49 -9.12 3.94
CA ASN A 251 4.97 -7.77 3.78
C ASN A 251 3.76 -7.83 2.84
N TRP A 252 2.67 -7.16 3.23
CA TRP A 252 1.51 -7.03 2.36
C TRP A 252 0.91 -5.62 2.41
N ARG A 253 0.21 -5.28 1.34
CA ARG A 253 -0.55 -4.04 1.19
C ARG A 253 -1.89 -4.29 0.54
N LEU A 254 -2.96 -3.76 1.13
CA LEU A 254 -4.23 -3.59 0.45
C LEU A 254 -4.18 -2.32 -0.38
N TRP A 255 -4.63 -2.37 -1.62
CA TRP A 255 -4.65 -1.24 -2.52
C TRP A 255 -6.01 -1.13 -3.18
N CYS A 256 -6.64 0.02 -3.05
CA CYS A 256 -7.90 0.31 -3.73
C CYS A 256 -7.62 0.77 -5.17
N ILE A 257 -8.20 0.07 -6.14
CA ILE A 257 -8.15 0.44 -7.56
C ILE A 257 -9.54 0.87 -8.00
N LYS A 258 -9.66 2.11 -8.48
CA LYS A 258 -10.93 2.64 -8.98
C LYS A 258 -11.09 2.32 -10.46
N ARG A 259 -12.18 1.65 -10.83
CA ARG A 259 -12.61 1.57 -12.24
C ARG A 259 -13.49 2.76 -12.56
N HIS A 260 -13.14 3.50 -13.61
CA HIS A 260 -13.94 4.61 -14.13
C HIS A 260 -13.96 4.56 -15.66
N GLN A 261 -15.15 4.50 -16.26
CA GLN A 261 -15.34 4.49 -17.72
C GLN A 261 -14.51 3.42 -18.48
N GLY A 262 -14.21 2.29 -17.83
CA GLY A 262 -13.47 1.19 -18.45
C GLY A 262 -11.95 1.26 -18.32
N SER A 263 -11.39 2.28 -17.64
CA SER A 263 -9.99 2.33 -17.23
C SER A 263 -9.84 2.16 -15.73
N PHE A 264 -8.65 1.73 -15.31
CA PHE A 264 -8.27 1.63 -13.90
C PHE A 264 -7.41 2.82 -13.49
N ILE A 265 -7.99 3.69 -12.67
CA ILE A 265 -7.27 4.80 -12.07
C ILE A 265 -6.29 4.22 -11.06
N ASN A 266 -5.08 4.79 -10.98
CA ASN A 266 -4.01 4.50 -10.01
C ASN A 266 -3.27 3.16 -10.16
N TRP A 267 -3.51 2.39 -11.22
CA TRP A 267 -2.81 1.12 -11.48
C TRP A 267 -1.28 1.28 -11.53
N SER A 268 -0.77 2.29 -12.24
CA SER A 268 0.67 2.52 -12.33
C SER A 268 1.29 2.85 -10.96
N ASN A 269 0.59 3.60 -10.11
CA ASN A 269 1.03 3.88 -8.74
C ASN A 269 1.15 2.58 -7.93
N LEU A 270 0.20 1.65 -8.06
CA LEU A 270 0.27 0.35 -7.40
C LEU A 270 1.56 -0.40 -7.81
N LEU A 271 1.86 -0.43 -9.11
CA LEU A 271 3.08 -1.09 -9.61
C LEU A 271 4.35 -0.43 -9.09
N GLU A 272 4.42 0.90 -9.09
CA GLU A 272 5.56 1.66 -8.58
C GLU A 272 5.82 1.38 -7.10
N TRP A 273 4.75 1.40 -6.29
CA TRP A 273 4.85 1.08 -4.86
C TRP A 273 5.22 -0.38 -4.61
N GLY A 274 4.67 -1.31 -5.41
CA GLY A 274 5.06 -2.71 -5.33
C GLY A 274 6.52 -2.93 -5.67
N PHE A 275 7.05 -2.18 -6.64
CA PHE A 275 8.46 -2.23 -7.00
C PHE A 275 9.30 -1.70 -5.83
N TYR A 276 8.93 -0.54 -5.28
CA TYR A 276 9.58 0.02 -4.10
C TYR A 276 9.61 -0.97 -2.93
N ASP A 277 8.48 -1.59 -2.58
CA ASP A 277 8.39 -2.53 -1.46
C ASP A 277 9.33 -3.74 -1.67
N VAL A 278 9.41 -4.28 -2.89
CA VAL A 278 10.34 -5.36 -3.24
C VAL A 278 11.79 -4.93 -3.06
N ILE A 279 12.16 -3.75 -3.57
CA ILE A 279 13.54 -3.27 -3.49
C ILE A 279 13.95 -3.00 -2.04
N CYS A 280 13.07 -2.38 -1.24
CA CYS A 280 13.30 -2.18 0.19
C CYS A 280 13.51 -3.51 0.92
N LYS A 281 12.70 -4.53 0.61
CA LYS A 281 12.83 -5.86 1.22
C LYS A 281 14.15 -6.53 0.85
N LYS A 282 14.58 -6.43 -0.42
CA LYS A 282 15.87 -6.98 -0.89
C LYS A 282 17.05 -6.34 -0.14
N ILE A 283 17.07 -5.01 -0.03
CA ILE A 283 18.13 -4.28 0.70
C ILE A 283 18.17 -4.71 2.17
N GLN A 284 17.01 -4.84 2.83
CA GLN A 284 16.94 -5.29 4.22
C GLN A 284 17.52 -6.70 4.37
N SER A 285 17.17 -7.62 3.47
CA SER A 285 17.69 -8.99 3.52
C SER A 285 19.21 -9.10 3.29
N GLU A 286 19.79 -8.24 2.44
CA GLU A 286 21.24 -8.18 2.23
C GLU A 286 21.97 -7.71 3.49
N TRP A 287 21.41 -6.74 4.22
CA TRP A 287 21.99 -6.24 5.47
C TRP A 287 21.92 -7.28 6.58
N ASP A 288 20.78 -7.95 6.74
CA ASP A 288 20.62 -9.02 7.74
C ASP A 288 21.59 -10.19 7.47
N GLY A 289 21.78 -10.56 6.20
CA GLY A 289 22.73 -11.62 5.81
C GLY A 289 24.19 -11.26 6.11
N ASN A 290 24.59 -10.01 5.84
CA ASN A 290 25.95 -9.53 6.11
C ASN A 290 26.25 -9.36 7.61
N ALA A 291 25.24 -9.00 8.41
CA ALA A 291 25.41 -8.94 9.86
C ALA A 291 25.67 -10.33 10.47
N ILE A 292 25.01 -11.37 9.94
CA ILE A 292 25.21 -12.76 10.40
C ILE A 292 26.57 -13.31 9.97
N SER A 293 27.07 -12.93 8.79
CA SER A 293 28.40 -13.37 8.32
C SER A 293 29.56 -12.70 9.06
N ALA A 294 29.38 -11.47 9.55
CA ALA A 294 30.39 -10.75 10.34
C ALA A 294 30.55 -11.26 11.79
N ILE A 295 29.61 -12.08 12.27
CA ILE A 295 29.61 -12.65 13.63
C ILE A 295 30.20 -14.08 13.65
N ARG A 296 30.50 -14.67 12.49
CA ARG A 296 31.15 -15.98 12.35
C ARG A 296 32.63 -15.84 12.04
#